data_AF-A0A8J8SEW8-F1
#
_entry.id   AF-A0A8J8SEW8-F1
#
_cell.length_a   1.000
_cell.length_b   1.000
_cell.length_c   1.000
_cell.angle_alpha   90.00
_cell.angle_beta   90.00
_cell.angle_gamma   90.00
#
_symmetry.space_group_name_H-M   'P 1'
#
loop_
_entity.id
_entity.type
_entity.pdbx_description
1 polymer ?
#
loop_
_entity_poly.entity_id
_entity_poly.type
_entity_poly.pdbx_seq_one_letter_code
_entity_poly.pdbx_strand_id
1 'polypeptide(L)'
;MFRLWGKLYKHNKIIRDTVINMDESNQTKDQLTEICLDKICETFDLQHPMWLNDNHKDYPAYGRTAFKQDHFIEQIDFDYLEIEIIEDEKKKRRRA
;
A
#
# COMPACT_ATOMS: atom_id res chain seq x y z
N MET A 1 -9.67 -11.78 7.76
CA MET A 1 -8.48 -11.89 6.89
C MET A 1 -8.20 -10.51 6.32
N PHE A 2 -7.05 -9.93 6.63
CA PHE A 2 -6.59 -8.66 6.09
C PHE A 2 -5.65 -8.96 4.92
N ARG A 3 -5.86 -8.35 3.76
CA ARG A 3 -4.93 -8.48 2.63
C ARG A 3 -4.53 -7.10 2.16
N LEU A 4 -3.24 -6.89 1.93
CA LEU A 4 -2.70 -5.65 1.38
C LEU A 4 -1.99 -5.96 0.07
N TRP A 5 -2.34 -5.24 -0.98
CA TRP A 5 -1.74 -5.34 -2.31
C TRP A 5 -0.85 -4.13 -2.55
N GLY A 6 0.46 -4.35 -2.63
CA GLY A 6 1.44 -3.35 -3.05
C GLY A 6 1.73 -3.46 -4.53
N LYS A 7 1.70 -2.35 -5.25
CA LYS A 7 1.98 -2.24 -6.69
C LYS A 7 3.00 -1.14 -6.93
N LEU A 8 4.07 -1.46 -7.62
CA LEU A 8 5.05 -0.48 -8.08
C LEU A 8 4.73 -0.05 -9.51
N TYR A 9 4.60 1.25 -9.70
CA TYR A 9 4.35 1.84 -11.01
C TYR A 9 5.57 2.57 -11.55
N LYS A 10 5.88 2.33 -12.83
CA LYS A 10 6.89 3.06 -13.60
C LYS A 10 6.36 3.31 -15.01
N HIS A 11 6.36 4.56 -15.46
CA HIS A 11 5.77 5.02 -16.72
C HIS A 11 4.32 4.53 -16.92
N ASN A 12 3.47 4.70 -15.90
CA ASN A 12 2.07 4.22 -15.91
C ASN A 12 1.89 2.70 -16.08
N LYS A 13 2.95 1.91 -15.92
CA LYS A 13 2.91 0.44 -15.99
C LYS A 13 3.26 -0.15 -14.63
N ILE A 14 2.56 -1.22 -14.25
CA ILE A 14 2.93 -2.01 -13.07
C ILE A 14 4.21 -2.77 -13.41
N ILE A 15 5.29 -2.50 -12.70
CA ILE A 15 6.56 -3.20 -12.86
C ILE A 15 6.63 -4.43 -11.97
N ARG A 16 6.06 -4.33 -10.76
CA ARG A 16 6.02 -5.40 -9.76
C ARG A 16 4.80 -5.19 -8.87
N ASP A 17 4.23 -6.28 -8.41
CA ASP A 17 3.16 -6.25 -7.43
C ASP A 17 3.29 -7.44 -6.46
N THR A 18 2.82 -7.27 -5.24
CA THR A 18 2.85 -8.30 -4.20
C THR A 18 1.66 -8.18 -3.28
N VAL A 19 1.13 -9.32 -2.84
CA VAL A 19 -0.03 -9.39 -1.95
C VAL A 19 0.40 -10.03 -0.64
N ILE A 20 0.26 -9.29 0.46
CA ILE A 20 0.53 -9.76 1.81
C ILE A 20 -0.81 -10.06 2.49
N ASN A 21 -0.96 -11.29 2.96
CA ASN A 21 -2.12 -11.72 3.75
C ASN A 21 -1.74 -11.80 5.23
N MET A 22 -2.54 -11.17 6.08
CA MET A 22 -2.46 -11.30 7.54
C MET A 22 -3.80 -11.77 8.12
N ASP A 23 -3.72 -12.83 8.93
CA ASP A 23 -4.87 -13.43 9.62
C ASP A 23 -4.99 -12.98 11.09
N GLU A 24 -4.08 -12.14 11.56
CA GLU A 24 -4.04 -11.68 12.95
C GLU A 24 -5.20 -10.74 13.28
N SER A 25 -6.09 -11.21 14.16
CA SER A 25 -7.34 -10.52 14.53
C SER A 25 -7.21 -9.59 15.74
N ASN A 26 -5.99 -9.39 16.27
CA ASN A 26 -5.76 -8.65 17.51
C ASN A 26 -5.11 -7.26 17.33
N GLN A 27 -4.76 -6.88 16.10
CA GLN A 27 -4.12 -5.59 15.76
C GLN A 27 -5.14 -4.65 15.09
N THR A 28 -4.92 -3.33 15.17
CA THR A 28 -5.74 -2.36 14.43
C THR A 28 -5.41 -2.37 12.92
N LYS A 29 -6.32 -1.85 12.09
CA LYS A 29 -6.11 -1.77 10.63
C LYS A 29 -4.83 -1.02 10.26
N ASP A 30 -4.53 0.06 10.98
CA ASP A 30 -3.31 0.85 10.80
C ASP A 30 -2.06 0.02 11.11
N GLN A 31 -2.04 -0.71 12.24
CA GLN A 31 -0.94 -1.59 12.60
C GLN A 31 -0.73 -2.73 11.60
N LEU A 32 -1.82 -3.37 11.15
CA LEU A 32 -1.73 -4.41 10.12
C LEU A 32 -1.17 -3.87 8.80
N THR A 33 -1.46 -2.61 8.49
CA THR A 33 -1.00 -1.97 7.26
C THR A 33 0.45 -1.58 7.34
N GLU A 34 0.92 -1.08 8.48
CA GLU A 34 2.33 -0.83 8.74
C GLU A 34 3.14 -2.13 8.60
N ILE A 35 2.69 -3.21 9.26
CA ILE A 35 3.35 -4.53 9.15
C ILE A 35 3.36 -5.07 7.71
N CYS A 36 2.25 -4.94 6.99
CA CYS A 36 2.19 -5.38 5.60
C CYS A 36 3.04 -4.50 4.68
N LEU A 37 3.08 -3.20 4.93
CA LEU A 37 3.92 -2.24 4.20
C LEU A 37 5.41 -2.56 4.40
N ASP A 38 5.83 -2.86 5.62
CA ASP A 38 7.19 -3.33 5.90
C ASP A 38 7.55 -4.57 5.09
N LYS A 39 6.68 -5.58 5.08
CA LYS A 39 6.88 -6.80 4.29
C LYS A 39 6.95 -6.53 2.79
N ILE A 40 6.14 -5.59 2.29
CA ILE A 40 6.16 -5.16 0.88
C ILE A 40 7.49 -4.49 0.56
N CYS A 41 7.96 -3.59 1.44
CA CYS A 41 9.23 -2.89 1.28
C CYS A 41 10.41 -3.88 1.30
N GLU A 42 10.41 -4.85 2.23
CA GLU A 42 11.41 -5.92 2.28
C GLU A 42 11.39 -6.78 1.01
N THR A 43 10.21 -7.11 0.49
CA THR A 43 10.07 -7.90 -0.76
C THR A 43 10.57 -7.15 -1.99
N PHE A 44 10.38 -5.82 -2.01
CA PHE A 44 10.80 -4.99 -3.14
C PHE A 44 12.22 -4.42 -3.00
N ASP A 45 12.91 -4.68 -1.88
CA ASP A 45 14.21 -4.10 -1.54
C ASP A 45 14.15 -2.56 -1.51
N LEU A 46 13.10 -2.03 -0.86
CA LEU A 46 12.83 -0.60 -0.75
C LEU A 46 12.92 -0.13 0.70
N GLN A 47 13.26 1.15 0.89
CA GLN A 47 13.14 1.79 2.19
C GLN A 47 11.67 1.96 2.59
N HIS A 48 11.43 1.97 3.89
CA HIS A 48 10.11 2.23 4.45
C HIS A 48 9.67 3.68 4.11
N PRO A 49 8.55 3.87 3.38
CA PRO A 49 8.10 5.21 3.03
C PRO A 49 7.51 5.93 4.24
N MET A 50 7.69 7.25 4.29
CA MET A 50 7.07 8.07 5.33
C MET A 50 5.60 8.33 5.03
N TRP A 51 4.75 8.22 6.06
CA TRP A 51 3.36 8.63 5.98
C TRP A 51 3.27 10.17 6.03
N LEU A 52 2.96 10.78 4.89
CA LEU A 52 2.71 12.22 4.79
C LEU A 52 1.21 12.54 4.99
N ASN A 53 0.89 13.78 5.35
CA ASN A 53 -0.48 14.21 5.68
C ASN A 53 -1.54 13.95 4.59
N ASP A 54 -1.13 13.87 3.32
CA ASP A 54 -2.02 13.52 2.21
C ASP A 54 -2.54 12.07 2.34
N ASN A 55 -1.69 11.15 2.81
CA ASN A 55 -2.07 9.75 3.01
C ASN A 55 -3.03 9.57 4.20
N HIS A 56 -2.92 10.42 5.22
CA HIS A 56 -3.81 10.40 6.39
C HIS A 56 -5.26 10.76 6.06
N LYS A 57 -5.53 11.47 4.95
CA LYS A 57 -6.89 11.84 4.52
C LYS A 57 -7.53 10.79 3.61
N ASP A 58 -6.78 10.20 2.68
CA ASP A 58 -7.32 9.25 1.70
C ASP A 58 -7.43 7.81 2.23
N TYR A 59 -6.54 7.42 3.14
CA TYR A 59 -6.48 6.07 3.70
C TYR A 59 -7.78 5.61 4.41
N PRO A 60 -8.40 6.39 5.33
CA PRO A 60 -9.65 5.98 5.97
C PRO A 60 -10.86 6.01 5.02
N ALA A 61 -10.78 6.74 3.90
CA ALA A 61 -11.90 6.91 2.97
C ALA A 61 -11.94 5.87 1.85
N TYR A 62 -10.79 5.40 1.38
CA TYR A 62 -10.70 4.53 0.19
C TYR A 62 -9.94 3.22 0.41
N GLY A 63 -9.28 3.02 1.55
CA GLY A 63 -8.47 1.82 1.79
C GLY A 63 -7.31 1.66 0.81
N ARG A 64 -6.87 2.76 0.18
CA ARG A 64 -5.72 2.77 -0.74
C ARG A 64 -4.93 4.06 -0.56
N THR A 65 -3.62 3.98 -0.73
CA THR A 65 -2.72 5.14 -0.69
C THR A 65 -1.55 4.94 -1.64
N ALA A 66 -0.95 6.03 -2.11
CA ALA A 66 0.18 5.99 -3.05
C ALA A 66 1.35 6.82 -2.53
N PHE A 67 2.51 6.17 -2.41
CA PHE A 67 3.77 6.76 -1.99
C PHE A 67 4.59 7.12 -3.23
N LYS A 68 4.78 8.42 -3.44
CA LYS A 68 5.64 8.98 -4.51
C LYS A 68 7.06 9.21 -3.98
N GLN A 69 7.96 9.68 -4.85
CA GLN A 69 9.33 10.05 -4.49
C GLN A 69 9.45 10.90 -3.21
N ASP A 70 8.55 11.86 -2.98
CA ASP A 70 8.57 12.71 -1.77
C ASP A 70 8.36 11.93 -0.45
N HIS A 71 7.85 10.70 -0.52
CA HIS A 71 7.65 9.83 0.64
C HIS A 71 8.88 8.99 0.96
N PHE A 72 9.89 8.96 0.09
CA PHE A 72 11.13 8.20 0.27
C PHE A 72 12.29 9.17 0.50
N ILE A 73 13.17 8.82 1.44
CA ILE A 73 14.39 9.58 1.70
C ILE A 73 15.42 9.33 0.59
N GLU A 74 15.45 8.11 0.05
CA GLU A 74 16.29 7.73 -1.09
C GLU A 74 15.61 7.95 -2.44
N GLN A 75 16.44 8.13 -3.47
CA GLN A 75 15.97 8.22 -4.84
C GLN A 75 15.42 6.86 -5.28
N ILE A 76 14.17 6.86 -5.75
CA ILE A 76 13.50 5.65 -6.22
C ILE A 76 13.53 5.59 -7.75
N ASP A 77 13.70 4.39 -8.29
CA ASP A 77 13.69 4.12 -9.74
C ASP A 77 12.28 3.99 -10.34
N PHE A 78 11.23 4.29 -9.57
CA PHE A 78 9.83 4.14 -9.95
C PHE A 78 9.06 5.44 -9.68
N ASP A 79 7.86 5.59 -10.26
CA ASP A 79 7.07 6.81 -10.08
C ASP A 79 6.38 6.85 -8.71
N TYR A 80 5.73 5.74 -8.34
CA TYR A 80 5.06 5.58 -7.06
C TYR A 80 4.80 4.11 -6.69
N LEU A 81 4.76 3.84 -5.39
CA LEU A 81 4.26 2.61 -4.78
C LEU A 81 2.82 2.83 -4.34
N GLU A 82 1.87 2.13 -4.94
CA GLU A 82 0.48 2.12 -4.51
C GLU A 82 0.24 0.93 -3.57
N ILE A 83 -0.38 1.16 -2.42
CA ILE A 83 -0.90 0.09 -1.56
C ILE A 83 -2.42 0.16 -1.50
N GLU A 84 -3.07 -1.01 -1.52
CA GLU A 84 -4.52 -1.14 -1.51
C GLU A 84 -4.94 -2.30 -0.61
N ILE A 85 -5.86 -2.04 0.32
CA ILE A 85 -6.43 -3.05 1.20
C ILE A 85 -7.49 -3.82 0.42
N ILE A 86 -7.28 -5.13 0.28
CA ILE A 86 -8.24 -6.07 -0.27
C ILE A 86 -8.90 -6.80 0.91
N GLU A 87 -9.84 -6.14 1.58
CA GLU A 87 -10.72 -6.85 2.54
C GLU A 87 -11.64 -7.80 1.76
N ASP A 88 -11.79 -9.04 2.25
CA ASP A 88 -12.69 -10.05 1.68
C ASP A 88 -14.16 -9.72 2.01
N GLU A 89 -14.65 -8.57 1.56
CA GLU A 89 -16.07 -8.20 1.62
C GLU A 89 -16.44 -7.46 0.33
N LYS A 90 -17.20 -8.17 -0.51
CA LYS A 90 -17.90 -7.71 -1.71
C LYS A 90 -18.42 -6.27 -1.58
N LYS A 91 -17.66 -5.26 -2.02
CA LYS A 91 -18.24 -3.96 -2.39
C LYS A 91 -17.91 -3.62 -3.83
N LYS A 92 -18.82 -4.09 -4.68
CA LYS A 92 -19.23 -3.45 -5.94
C LYS A 92 -19.06 -1.92 -5.83
N ARG A 93 -18.02 -1.36 -6.43
CA ARG A 93 -18.13 -0.02 -7.02
C ARG A 93 -18.10 -0.21 -8.53
N ARG A 94 -19.30 -0.47 -9.05
CA ARG A 94 -19.68 -0.20 -10.43
C ARG A 94 -19.16 1.20 -10.77
N ARG A 95 -18.22 1.30 -11.71
CA ARG A 95 -18.13 2.51 -12.53
C ARG A 95 -19.20 2.35 -13.61
N ALA A 96 -20.27 3.12 -13.46
CA ALA A 96 -21.27 3.34 -14.51
C ALA A 96 -20.70 4.32 -15.54
#